data_AF-A0A2P4EYI9-F1
#
_entry.id   AF-A0A2P4EYI9-F1
#
_cell.length_a   1.000
_cell.length_b   1.000
_cell.length_c   1.000
_cell.angle_alpha   90.00
_cell.angle_beta   90.00
_cell.angle_gamma   90.00
#
_symmetry.space_group_name_H-M   'P 1'
#
loop_
_entity.id
_entity.type
_entity.pdbx_description
1 polymer ?
#
loop_
_entity_poly.entity_id
_entity_poly.type
_entity_poly.pdbx_seq_one_letter_code
_entity_poly.pdbx_strand_id
1 'polypeptide(L)'
;MAIDNNRLLLELEKQRREINRSIINPAIPQLSLEALTPLLTMVAQTRKDYLCGLLKMADICKGNPPNEEQISELRTLRQTYDELVTAANALETAIQRDYLDVATSRR
;
A
#
# COMPACT_ATOMS: atom_id res chain seq x y z
N MET A 1 -5.66 33.57 -17.15
CA MET A 1 -5.53 33.12 -15.75
C MET A 1 -6.02 31.69 -15.53
N ALA A 2 -7.31 31.36 -15.62
CA ALA A 2 -7.76 29.96 -15.42
C ALA A 2 -7.27 28.98 -16.51
N ILE A 3 -7.20 29.44 -17.76
CA ILE A 3 -6.71 28.64 -18.89
C ILE A 3 -5.20 28.35 -18.76
N ASP A 4 -4.42 29.35 -18.32
CA ASP A 4 -2.97 29.21 -18.10
C ASP A 4 -2.67 28.27 -16.93
N ASN A 5 -3.47 28.33 -15.86
CA ASN A 5 -3.36 27.40 -14.73
C ASN A 5 -3.65 25.96 -15.15
N ASN A 6 -4.70 25.72 -15.95
CA ASN A 6 -5.02 24.39 -16.45
C ASN A 6 -3.91 23.85 -17.37
N ARG A 7 -3.32 24.71 -18.22
CA ARG A 7 -2.19 24.32 -19.07
C ARG A 7 -0.97 23.93 -18.23
N LEU A 8 -0.63 24.71 -17.21
CA LEU A 8 0.49 24.41 -16.32
C LEU A 8 0.27 23.08 -15.58
N LEU A 9 -0.96 22.82 -15.10
CA LEU A 9 -1.29 21.55 -14.44
C LEU A 9 -1.14 20.34 -15.37
N LEU A 10 -1.53 20.47 -16.64
CA LEU A 10 -1.34 19.43 -17.65
C LEU A 10 0.14 19.17 -17.96
N GLU A 11 0.93 20.23 -18.12
CA GLU A 11 2.39 20.10 -18.33
C GLU A 11 3.08 19.48 -17.12
N LEU A 12 2.68 19.87 -15.90
CA LEU A 12 3.17 19.29 -14.65
C LEU A 12 2.83 17.79 -14.55
N GLU A 13 1.60 17.39 -14.87
CA GLU A 13 1.20 15.98 -14.83
C GLU A 13 2.00 15.13 -15.83
N LYS A 14 2.22 15.65 -17.04
CA LYS A 14 3.06 15.00 -18.05
C LYS A 14 4.49 14.83 -17.55
N GLN A 15 5.12 15.90 -17.06
CA GLN A 15 6.49 15.86 -16.55
C GLN A 15 6.61 14.92 -15.34
N ARG A 16 5.66 14.97 -14.40
CA ARG A 16 5.62 14.06 -13.25
C ARG A 16 5.62 12.60 -13.69
N ARG A 17 4.80 12.25 -14.68
CA ARG A 17 4.76 10.87 -15.20
C ARG A 17 6.08 10.46 -15.83
N GLU A 18 6.66 11.31 -16.67
CA GLU A 18 7.94 11.03 -17.34
C GLU A 18 9.09 10.83 -16.36
N ILE A 19 9.20 11.72 -15.36
CA ILE A 19 10.22 11.65 -14.31
C ILE A 19 10.03 10.41 -13.42
N ASN A 20 8.80 10.17 -12.95
CA ASN A 20 8.54 9.00 -12.11
C ASN A 20 8.82 7.70 -12.85
N ARG A 21 8.44 7.60 -14.14
CA ARG A 21 8.74 6.42 -14.94
C ARG A 21 10.23 6.22 -15.16
N SER A 22 10.99 7.29 -15.44
CA SER A 22 12.44 7.18 -15.69
C SER A 22 13.24 6.77 -14.45
N ILE A 23 12.74 7.09 -13.25
CA ILE A 23 13.38 6.74 -11.97
C ILE A 23 12.89 5.38 -11.46
N ILE A 24 11.58 5.15 -11.44
CA ILE A 24 10.97 3.99 -10.74
C ILE A 24 11.06 2.72 -11.60
N ASN A 25 10.76 2.80 -12.90
CA ASN A 25 10.73 1.62 -13.79
C ASN A 25 12.05 0.85 -13.86
N PRO A 26 13.24 1.46 -13.97
CA PRO A 26 14.49 0.70 -13.97
C PRO A 26 14.88 0.15 -12.59
N ALA A 27 14.33 0.70 -11.50
CA ALA A 27 14.66 0.29 -10.13
C ALA A 27 13.83 -0.90 -9.65
N ILE A 28 12.65 -1.12 -10.22
CA ILE A 28 11.74 -2.20 -9.85
C ILE A 28 11.72 -3.24 -10.98
N PRO A 29 11.97 -4.53 -10.68
CA PRO A 29 11.86 -5.59 -11.67
C PRO A 29 10.49 -5.60 -12.35
N GLN A 30 10.43 -6.06 -13.60
CA GLN A 30 9.18 -6.13 -14.36
C GLN A 30 8.08 -6.81 -13.53
N LEU A 31 6.97 -6.10 -13.31
CA LEU A 31 5.92 -6.57 -12.41
C LEU A 31 5.03 -7.57 -13.13
N SER A 32 4.88 -8.75 -12.55
CA SER A 32 3.84 -9.72 -12.89
C SER A 32 2.96 -9.98 -11.66
N LEU A 33 1.78 -10.56 -11.87
CA LEU A 33 0.93 -10.99 -10.75
C LEU A 33 1.65 -12.00 -9.84
N GLU A 34 2.47 -12.87 -10.42
CA GLU A 34 3.30 -13.81 -9.68
C GLU A 34 4.33 -13.07 -8.80
N ALA A 35 5.00 -12.05 -9.34
CA ALA A 35 5.95 -11.23 -8.60
C ALA A 35 5.30 -10.43 -7.46
N LEU A 36 4.01 -10.10 -7.57
CA LEU A 36 3.24 -9.41 -6.53
C LEU A 36 2.72 -10.34 -5.42
N THR A 37 2.70 -11.66 -5.65
CA THR A 37 2.13 -12.63 -4.70
C THR A 37 2.78 -12.57 -3.30
N PRO A 38 4.12 -12.46 -3.15
CA PRO A 38 4.75 -12.30 -1.84
C PRO A 38 4.29 -11.04 -1.10
N LEU A 39 4.17 -9.91 -1.80
CA LEU A 39 3.68 -8.65 -1.22
C LEU A 39 2.24 -8.78 -0.74
N LEU A 40 1.35 -9.33 -1.57
CA LEU A 40 -0.06 -9.53 -1.22
C LEU A 40 -0.19 -10.48 -0.02
N THR A 41 0.61 -11.53 0.01
CA THR A 41 0.66 -12.49 1.13
C THR A 41 1.11 -11.83 2.42
N MET A 42 2.13 -10.95 2.34
CA MET A 42 2.63 -10.20 3.50
C MET A 42 1.55 -9.28 4.09
N VAL A 43 0.84 -8.50 3.26
CA VAL A 43 -0.28 -7.65 3.70
C VAL A 43 -1.41 -8.49 4.30
N ALA A 44 -1.73 -9.63 3.69
CA ALA A 44 -2.76 -10.53 4.20
C ALA A 44 -2.40 -11.09 5.57
N GLN A 45 -1.12 -11.41 5.82
CA GLN A 45 -0.70 -11.91 7.12
C GLN A 45 -0.75 -10.87 8.22
N THR A 46 -0.30 -9.64 7.98
CA THR A 46 -0.39 -8.59 9.00
C THR A 46 -1.85 -8.23 9.30
N ARG A 47 -2.73 -8.28 8.28
CA ARG A 47 -4.19 -8.17 8.49
C ARG A 47 -4.71 -9.28 9.40
N LYS A 48 -4.36 -10.53 9.12
CA LYS A 48 -4.75 -11.68 9.95
C LYS A 48 -4.24 -11.50 11.38
N ASP A 49 -2.98 -11.13 11.58
CA ASP A 49 -2.39 -10.97 12.90
C ASP A 49 -3.10 -9.88 13.71
N TYR A 50 -3.42 -8.72 13.10
CA TYR A 50 -4.18 -7.65 13.74
C TYR A 50 -5.59 -8.11 14.16
N LEU A 51 -6.32 -8.77 13.27
CA LEU A 51 -7.67 -9.27 13.56
C LEU A 51 -7.66 -10.37 14.64
N CYS A 52 -6.71 -11.30 14.58
CA CYS A 52 -6.53 -12.31 15.60
C CYS A 52 -6.16 -11.69 16.95
N GLY A 53 -5.29 -10.67 16.97
CA GLY A 53 -4.93 -9.93 18.18
C GLY A 53 -6.14 -9.27 18.84
N LEU A 54 -7.00 -8.63 18.05
CA LEU A 54 -8.24 -8.02 18.53
C LEU A 54 -9.20 -9.07 19.12
N LEU A 55 -9.45 -10.17 18.42
CA LEU A 55 -10.36 -11.22 18.89
C LEU A 55 -9.84 -11.86 20.18
N LYS A 56 -8.55 -12.16 20.26
CA LYS A 56 -7.91 -12.67 21.47
C LYS A 56 -8.04 -11.70 22.63
N MET A 57 -7.86 -10.41 22.40
CA MET A 57 -8.04 -9.37 23.42
C MET A 57 -9.49 -9.34 23.92
N ALA A 58 -10.48 -9.38 23.02
CA ALA A 58 -11.88 -9.42 23.40
C ALA A 58 -12.21 -10.65 24.27
N ASP A 59 -11.61 -11.80 23.95
CA ASP A 59 -11.74 -13.03 24.73
C ASP A 59 -11.12 -12.92 26.12
N ILE A 60 -10.01 -12.19 26.29
CA ILE A 60 -9.36 -11.96 27.59
C ILE A 60 -10.14 -10.94 28.42
N CYS A 61 -10.52 -9.81 27.82
CA CYS A 61 -11.16 -8.70 28.52
C CYS A 61 -12.63 -8.97 28.86
N LYS A 62 -13.30 -9.90 28.15
CA LYS A 62 -14.70 -10.26 28.36
C LYS A 62 -15.64 -9.04 28.35
N GLY A 63 -15.39 -8.12 27.41
CA GLY A 63 -16.17 -6.87 27.27
C GLY A 63 -15.77 -5.73 28.19
N ASN A 64 -14.82 -5.93 29.10
CA ASN A 64 -14.22 -4.85 29.88
C ASN A 64 -13.16 -4.08 29.07
N PRO A 65 -12.81 -2.84 29.46
CA PRO A 65 -11.71 -2.12 28.83
C PRO A 65 -10.38 -2.88 28.95
N PRO A 66 -9.58 -2.96 27.85
CA PRO A 66 -8.23 -3.51 27.92
C PRO A 66 -7.29 -2.60 28.70
N ASN A 67 -6.22 -3.19 29.23
CA ASN A 67 -5.16 -2.43 29.87
C ASN A 67 -4.21 -1.78 28.84
N GLU A 68 -3.29 -0.95 29.32
CA GLU A 68 -2.37 -0.21 28.46
C GLU A 68 -1.44 -1.11 27.64
N GLU A 69 -0.98 -2.22 28.21
CA GLU A 69 -0.11 -3.20 27.54
C GLU A 69 -0.83 -3.86 26.36
N GLN A 70 -2.05 -4.34 26.58
CA GLN A 70 -2.91 -4.93 25.55
C GLN A 70 -3.17 -3.95 24.40
N ILE A 71 -3.50 -2.70 24.73
CA ILE A 71 -3.68 -1.65 23.72
C ILE A 71 -2.38 -1.36 22.96
N SER A 72 -1.23 -1.37 23.64
CA SER A 72 0.08 -1.16 23.01
C SER A 72 0.39 -2.26 22.00
N GLU A 73 0.21 -3.53 22.35
CA GLU A 73 0.39 -4.67 21.45
C GLU A 73 -0.50 -4.55 20.20
N LEU A 74 -1.78 -4.27 20.40
CA LEU A 74 -2.74 -4.12 19.31
C LEU A 74 -2.40 -2.93 18.40
N ARG A 75 -1.87 -1.85 18.98
CA ARG A 75 -1.40 -0.68 18.23
C ARG A 75 -0.22 -1.03 17.34
N THR A 76 0.75 -1.81 17.82
CA THR A 76 1.88 -2.28 17.00
C THR A 76 1.40 -3.12 15.82
N LEU A 77 0.46 -4.05 16.04
CA LEU A 77 -0.12 -4.85 14.95
C LEU A 77 -0.82 -3.96 13.92
N ARG A 78 -1.62 -2.98 14.37
CA ARG A 78 -2.30 -2.02 13.49
C ARG A 78 -1.31 -1.20 12.67
N GLN A 79 -0.27 -0.65 13.30
CA GLN A 79 0.72 0.19 12.63
C GLN A 79 1.44 -0.57 11.51
N THR A 80 1.86 -1.80 11.78
CA THR A 80 2.49 -2.65 10.75
C THR A 80 1.52 -2.92 9.60
N TYR A 81 0.26 -3.26 9.89
CA TYR A 81 -0.74 -3.47 8.86
C TYR A 81 -1.00 -2.21 8.02
N ASP A 82 -1.22 -1.06 8.67
CA ASP A 82 -1.51 0.21 8.00
C ASP A 82 -0.36 0.67 7.11
N GLU A 83 0.89 0.50 7.55
CA GLU A 83 2.08 0.82 6.76
C GLU A 83 2.15 -0.02 5.48
N LEU A 84 1.95 -1.33 5.61
CA LEU A 84 2.00 -2.23 4.45
C LEU A 84 0.85 -1.98 3.45
N VAL A 85 -0.36 -1.66 3.94
CA VAL A 85 -1.48 -1.26 3.08
C VAL A 85 -1.15 0.04 2.34
N THR A 86 -0.59 1.02 3.05
CA THR A 86 -0.21 2.31 2.47
C THR A 86 0.84 2.11 1.37
N ALA A 87 1.86 1.28 1.62
CA ALA A 87 2.88 0.95 0.63
C ALA A 87 2.30 0.19 -0.58
N ALA A 88 1.40 -0.77 -0.36
CA ALA A 88 0.74 -1.50 -1.44
C ALA A 88 -0.11 -0.57 -2.33
N ASN A 89 -0.84 0.38 -1.73
CA ASN A 89 -1.63 1.38 -2.46
C ASN A 89 -0.74 2.35 -3.25
N ALA A 90 0.44 2.69 -2.72
CA ALA A 90 1.42 3.51 -3.44
C ALA A 90 1.95 2.77 -4.69
N LEU A 91 2.19 1.46 -4.58
CA LEU A 91 2.56 0.62 -5.72
C LEU A 91 1.43 0.53 -6.75
N GLU A 92 0.19 0.32 -6.31
CA GLU A 92 -0.99 0.33 -7.20
C GLU A 92 -1.09 1.67 -7.95
N THR A 93 -0.91 2.78 -7.26
CA THR A 93 -0.90 4.11 -7.87
C THR A 93 0.20 4.24 -8.91
N ALA A 94 1.40 3.72 -8.66
CA ALA A 94 2.49 3.73 -9.63
C ALA A 94 2.15 2.94 -10.90
N ILE A 95 1.45 1.80 -10.75
CA ILE A 95 0.94 1.01 -11.87
C ILE A 95 -0.14 1.79 -12.64
N GLN A 96 -1.17 2.30 -11.95
CA GLN A 96 -2.27 3.04 -12.57
C GLN A 96 -1.84 4.32 -13.31
N ARG A 97 -0.69 4.88 -12.91
CA ARG A 97 -0.12 6.09 -13.50
C ARG A 97 0.94 5.80 -14.58
N ASP A 98 1.09 4.54 -14.99
CA ASP A 98 2.06 4.07 -15.99
C ASP A 98 3.53 4.35 -15.62
N TYR A 99 3.85 4.46 -14.34
CA TYR A 99 5.24 4.63 -13.87
C TYR A 99 6.05 3.34 -13.99
N LEU A 100 5.37 2.19 -14.13
CA LEU A 100 5.94 0.86 -14.13
C LEU A 100 5.41 0.02 -15.29
N ASP A 101 6.26 -0.82 -15.86
CA ASP A 101 5.87 -1.83 -16.84
C ASP A 101 5.32 -3.08 -16.15
N VAL A 102 4.10 -3.46 -16.56
CA VAL A 102 3.42 -4.65 -16.06
C VAL A 102 3.36 -5.71 -17.15
N ALA A 103 3.90 -6.89 -16.86
CA ALA A 103 3.75 -8.06 -17.70
C ALA A 103 2.30 -8.59 -17.56
N THR A 104 1.44 -8.22 -18.51
CA THR A 104 0.11 -8.83 -18.61
C THR A 104 0.27 -10.23 -19.20
N SER A 105 0.00 -11.28 -18.43
CA SER A 105 -0.23 -12.60 -19.02
C SER A 105 -1.55 -12.55 -19.79
N ARG A 106 -1.52 -12.21 -21.08
CA ARG A 106 -2.64 -12.56 -21.95
C ARG A 106 -2.60 -14.08 -22.11
N ARG A 107 -3.47 -14.78 -21.40
CA ARG A 107 -3.94 -16.11 -21.80
C ARG A 107 -5.14 -15.93 -22.71
#